data_AF-Q8SZN1-F1
#
_entry.id   AF-Q8SZN1-F1
#
_cell.length_a   1.000
_cell.length_b   1.000
_cell.length_c   1.000
_cell.angle_alpha   90.00
_cell.angle_beta   90.00
_cell.angle_gamma   90.00
#
_symmetry.space_group_name_H-M   'P 1'
#
loop_
_entity.id
_entity.type
_entity.pdbx_description
1 polymer ?
#
loop_
_entity_poly.entity_id
_entity_poly.type
_entity_poly.pdbx_seq_one_letter_code
_entity_poly.pdbx_strand_id
1 'polypeptide(L)'
;MQSVKVIFVLSVTLAVAFANPRLPPGAPKPLDGDDLSKAKELLDTTLAKLATGDGPNYQVVNVISASSQLVAGSLYKFEVKLSNGAETKECNVKIWDRPWLHEQGEATNVKVQCKDEDVLEKTW
;
A
#
# COMPACT_ATOMS: atom_id res chain seq x y z
N MET A 1 9.28 -23.38 62.19
CA MET A 1 9.55 -23.89 60.83
C MET A 1 8.48 -23.38 59.87
N GLN A 2 8.53 -22.12 59.42
CA GLN A 2 7.71 -21.60 58.30
C GLN A 2 8.35 -20.31 57.78
N SER A 3 9.28 -20.40 56.81
CA SER A 3 9.72 -19.26 56.00
C SER A 3 10.22 -19.76 54.64
N VAL A 4 9.28 -20.24 53.82
CA VAL A 4 9.47 -20.40 52.37
C VAL A 4 8.28 -19.73 51.74
N LYS A 5 8.41 -18.49 51.23
CA LYS A 5 7.41 -17.82 50.36
C LYS A 5 7.77 -16.40 49.89
N VAL A 6 9.03 -16.04 49.59
CA VAL A 6 9.31 -14.69 49.01
C VAL A 6 10.52 -14.65 48.05
N ILE A 7 10.70 -15.60 47.13
CA ILE A 7 11.76 -15.49 46.09
C ILE A 7 11.27 -16.04 44.74
N PHE A 8 10.19 -15.49 44.18
CA PHE A 8 9.71 -15.89 42.84
C PHE A 8 9.17 -14.74 41.98
N VAL A 9 9.63 -13.50 42.20
CA VAL A 9 9.16 -12.32 41.44
C VAL A 9 10.34 -11.46 40.95
N LEU A 10 11.38 -12.08 40.38
CA LEU A 10 12.57 -11.33 39.92
C LEU A 10 13.24 -11.91 38.67
N SER A 11 12.55 -12.75 37.91
CA SER A 11 13.04 -13.24 36.63
C SER A 11 12.03 -12.94 35.53
N VAL A 12 12.54 -12.49 34.37
CA VAL A 12 11.82 -12.26 33.11
C VAL A 12 11.20 -10.86 32.95
N THR A 13 12.04 -9.82 33.04
CA THR A 13 11.92 -8.69 32.10
C THR A 13 12.87 -8.97 30.94
N LEU A 14 12.50 -9.94 30.10
CA LEU A 14 13.16 -10.16 28.81
C LEU A 14 12.72 -9.01 27.90
N ALA A 15 13.62 -8.06 27.68
CA ALA A 15 13.41 -6.94 26.77
C ALA A 15 13.18 -7.49 25.34
N VAL A 16 11.93 -7.64 24.95
CA VAL A 16 11.53 -7.85 23.55
C VAL A 16 11.62 -6.50 22.84
N ALA A 17 12.85 -6.03 22.59
CA ALA A 17 13.12 -4.82 21.80
C ALA A 17 13.45 -5.12 20.32
N PHE A 18 13.28 -6.37 19.89
CA PHE A 18 13.61 -6.84 18.55
C PHE A 18 12.34 -7.33 17.85
N ALA A 19 11.59 -6.45 17.19
CA ALA A 19 10.48 -6.91 16.36
C ALA A 19 10.33 -6.22 14.99
N ASN A 20 10.83 -5.00 14.78
CA ASN A 20 10.73 -4.35 13.46
C ASN A 20 12.12 -3.90 12.96
N PRO A 21 12.72 -4.60 11.98
CA PRO A 21 13.94 -4.12 11.34
C PRO A 21 13.70 -2.73 10.75
N ARG A 22 14.51 -1.74 11.15
CA ARG A 22 14.44 -0.39 10.57
C ARG A 22 14.84 -0.49 9.09
N LEU A 23 13.89 -0.25 8.20
CA LEU A 23 14.16 -0.15 6.78
C LEU A 23 14.99 1.13 6.51
N PRO A 24 16.01 1.08 5.64
CA PRO A 24 16.74 2.28 5.28
C PRO A 24 15.78 3.28 4.59
N PRO A 25 16.04 4.60 4.70
CA PRO A 25 15.24 5.60 3.99
C PRO A 25 15.14 5.26 2.50
N GLY A 26 13.92 5.26 1.95
CA GLY A 26 13.66 4.94 0.54
C GLY A 26 13.52 3.46 0.18
N ALA A 27 13.72 2.52 1.12
CA ALA A 27 13.33 1.13 0.89
C ALA A 27 11.80 0.98 0.85
N PRO A 28 11.26 0.06 0.02
CA PRO A 28 9.84 -0.26 0.06
C PRO A 28 9.42 -0.72 1.46
N LYS A 29 8.43 -0.04 2.04
CA LYS A 29 7.83 -0.36 3.33
C LYS A 29 6.45 -1.00 3.08
N PRO A 30 6.20 -2.23 3.55
CA PRO A 30 4.85 -2.78 3.59
C PRO A 30 3.91 -1.87 4.39
N LEU A 31 2.68 -1.70 3.93
CA LEU A 31 1.69 -0.84 4.58
C LEU A 31 0.78 -1.64 5.49
N ASP A 32 0.54 -1.12 6.69
CA ASP A 32 -0.38 -1.65 7.69
C ASP A 32 -1.18 -0.51 8.36
N GLY A 33 -2.19 -0.86 9.16
CA GLY A 33 -2.98 0.08 9.95
C GLY A 33 -3.55 1.28 9.17
N ASP A 34 -3.29 2.48 9.70
CA ASP A 34 -3.76 3.74 9.12
C ASP A 34 -3.10 4.04 7.76
N ASP A 35 -1.81 3.67 7.59
CA ASP A 35 -1.10 3.89 6.33
C ASP A 35 -1.73 3.06 5.20
N LEU A 36 -2.10 1.81 5.49
CA LEU A 36 -2.83 0.95 4.54
C LEU A 36 -4.21 1.52 4.21
N SER A 37 -4.91 2.07 5.20
CA SER A 37 -6.25 2.64 5.00
C SER A 37 -6.21 3.87 4.08
N LYS A 38 -5.25 4.78 4.29
CA LYS A 38 -5.01 5.94 3.41
C LYS A 38 -4.59 5.51 2.00
N ALA A 39 -3.76 4.47 1.89
CA ALA A 39 -3.35 3.96 0.58
C ALA A 39 -4.51 3.31 -0.18
N LYS A 40 -5.44 2.65 0.50
CA LYS A 40 -6.68 2.13 -0.11
C LYS A 40 -7.58 3.25 -0.61
N GLU A 41 -7.76 4.32 0.17
CA GLU A 41 -8.51 5.50 -0.25
C GLU A 41 -7.87 6.17 -1.49
N LEU A 42 -6.55 6.28 -1.52
CA LEU A 42 -5.80 6.77 -2.68
C LEU A 42 -6.04 5.87 -3.90
N LEU A 43 -6.01 4.55 -3.73
CA LEU A 43 -6.27 3.59 -4.79
C LEU A 43 -7.69 3.75 -5.35
N ASP A 44 -8.71 3.77 -4.49
CA ASP A 44 -10.12 3.90 -4.88
C ASP A 44 -10.38 5.22 -5.61
N THR A 45 -9.85 6.33 -5.09
CA THR A 45 -9.95 7.66 -5.72
C THR A 45 -9.26 7.70 -7.08
N THR A 46 -8.09 7.05 -7.20
CA THR A 46 -7.33 6.96 -8.45
C THR A 46 -8.08 6.15 -9.51
N LEU A 47 -8.65 5.00 -9.14
CA LEU A 47 -9.43 4.16 -10.04
C LEU A 47 -10.75 4.84 -10.46
N ALA A 48 -11.42 5.52 -9.53
CA ALA A 48 -12.60 6.33 -9.84
C ALA A 48 -12.26 7.46 -10.83
N LYS A 49 -11.15 8.18 -10.61
CA LYS A 49 -10.68 9.22 -11.54
C LYS A 49 -10.33 8.64 -12.92
N LEU A 50 -9.68 7.48 -12.96
CA LEU A 50 -9.38 6.77 -14.21
C LEU A 50 -10.66 6.47 -15.00
N ALA A 51 -11.73 6.04 -14.32
CA ALA A 51 -13.04 5.75 -14.92
C ALA A 51 -13.82 7.00 -15.38
N THR A 52 -13.47 8.21 -14.91
CA THR A 52 -14.06 9.46 -15.44
C THR A 52 -13.51 9.86 -16.81
N GLY A 53 -12.35 9.33 -17.20
CA GLY A 53 -11.84 9.44 -18.56
C GLY A 53 -12.23 8.22 -19.41
N ASP A 54 -11.41 7.90 -20.41
CA ASP A 54 -11.59 6.70 -21.25
C ASP A 54 -11.02 5.42 -20.61
N GLY A 55 -10.89 5.40 -19.28
CA GLY A 55 -10.33 4.27 -18.55
C GLY A 55 -11.39 3.24 -18.15
N PRO A 56 -10.99 1.98 -17.90
CA PRO A 56 -11.87 0.94 -17.38
C PRO A 56 -12.40 1.30 -16.00
N ASN A 57 -13.66 0.95 -15.74
CA ASN A 57 -14.28 1.07 -14.42
C ASN A 57 -13.93 -0.16 -13.57
N TYR A 58 -12.80 -0.08 -12.85
CA TYR A 58 -12.38 -1.13 -11.92
C TYR A 58 -12.93 -0.90 -10.52
N GLN A 59 -13.40 -1.97 -9.89
CA GLN A 59 -13.76 -2.04 -8.48
C GLN A 59 -12.75 -2.90 -7.72
N VAL A 60 -12.29 -2.41 -6.57
CA VAL A 60 -11.37 -3.16 -5.70
C VAL A 60 -12.16 -4.25 -4.97
N VAL A 61 -11.89 -5.52 -5.30
CA VAL A 61 -12.48 -6.69 -4.64
C VAL A 61 -11.67 -7.06 -3.40
N ASN A 62 -10.35 -7.07 -3.52
CA ASN A 62 -9.45 -7.39 -2.41
C ASN A 62 -8.07 -6.77 -2.62
N VAL A 63 -7.43 -6.34 -1.54
CA VAL A 63 -6.01 -5.93 -1.54
C VAL A 63 -5.18 -7.07 -0.96
N ILE A 64 -4.34 -7.68 -1.79
CA ILE A 64 -3.44 -8.80 -1.42
C ILE A 64 -2.25 -8.25 -0.66
N SER A 65 -1.60 -7.22 -1.21
CA SER A 65 -0.47 -6.55 -0.57
C SER A 65 -0.42 -5.07 -0.99
N ALA A 66 0.15 -4.23 -0.12
CA ALA A 66 0.42 -2.84 -0.42
C ALA A 66 1.77 -2.43 0.18
N SER A 67 2.53 -1.63 -0.55
CA SER A 67 3.79 -1.05 -0.09
C SER A 67 3.92 0.39 -0.56
N SER A 68 4.65 1.20 0.21
CA SER A 68 5.06 2.55 -0.20
C SER A 68 6.59 2.64 -0.29
N GLN A 69 7.07 3.50 -1.18
CA GLN A 69 8.49 3.75 -1.37
C GLN A 69 8.71 5.24 -1.63
N LEU A 70 9.62 5.86 -0.88
CA LEU A 70 10.05 7.23 -1.12
C LEU A 70 11.02 7.24 -2.31
N VAL A 71 10.69 8.00 -3.35
CA VAL A 71 11.48 8.19 -4.58
C VAL A 71 11.56 9.69 -4.89
N ALA A 72 11.60 10.11 -6.16
CA ALA A 72 11.18 11.46 -6.54
C ALA A 72 9.64 11.57 -6.42
N GLY A 73 9.13 11.41 -5.20
CA GLY A 73 7.71 11.41 -4.85
C GLY A 73 7.39 10.25 -3.93
N SER A 74 6.10 9.90 -3.84
CA SER A 74 5.66 8.70 -3.15
C SER A 74 5.19 7.67 -4.16
N LEU A 75 5.84 6.51 -4.21
CA LEU A 75 5.41 5.39 -5.03
C LEU A 75 4.65 4.38 -4.17
N TYR A 76 3.37 4.19 -4.46
CA TYR A 76 2.54 3.14 -3.90
C TYR A 76 2.44 1.98 -4.87
N LYS A 77 2.58 0.75 -4.38
CA LYS A 77 2.41 -0.48 -5.15
C LYS A 77 1.37 -1.35 -4.47
N PHE A 78 0.40 -1.80 -5.24
CA PHE A 78 -0.67 -2.67 -4.77
C PHE A 78 -0.73 -3.93 -5.63
N GLU A 79 -0.81 -5.08 -4.97
CA GLU A 79 -1.29 -6.32 -5.58
C GLU A 79 -2.76 -6.48 -5.18
N VAL A 80 -3.66 -6.44 -6.15
CA VAL A 80 -5.09 -6.30 -5.90
C VAL A 80 -5.88 -7.21 -6.83
N LYS A 81 -7.05 -7.65 -6.37
CA LYS A 81 -8.07 -8.22 -7.24
C LYS A 81 -9.01 -7.09 -7.64
N LEU A 82 -9.04 -6.77 -8.94
CA LEU A 82 -9.94 -5.79 -9.52
C LEU A 82 -11.05 -6.51 -10.29
N SER A 83 -12.27 -5.97 -10.23
CA SER A 83 -13.37 -6.39 -11.10
C SER A 83 -13.78 -5.28 -12.04
N ASN A 84 -14.04 -5.62 -13.30
CA ASN A 84 -14.59 -4.73 -14.32
C ASN A 84 -16.09 -5.00 -14.60
N GLY A 85 -16.77 -5.70 -13.69
CA GLY A 85 -18.17 -6.11 -13.82
C GLY A 85 -18.39 -7.44 -14.55
N ALA A 86 -17.47 -7.88 -15.41
CA ALA A 86 -17.55 -9.18 -16.09
C ALA A 86 -16.67 -10.24 -15.42
N GLU A 87 -15.44 -9.86 -15.07
CA GLU A 87 -14.44 -10.75 -14.51
C GLU A 87 -13.77 -10.11 -13.29
N THR A 88 -13.15 -10.94 -12.46
CA THR A 88 -12.24 -10.50 -11.40
C THR A 88 -10.84 -10.98 -11.74
N LYS A 89 -9.88 -10.05 -11.81
CA LYS A 89 -8.49 -10.32 -12.19
C LYS A 89 -7.53 -9.82 -11.13
N GLU A 90 -6.41 -10.51 -11.01
CA GLU A 90 -5.30 -10.04 -10.20
C GLU A 90 -4.47 -9.04 -11.02
N CYS A 91 -4.25 -7.86 -10.44
CA CYS A 91 -3.59 -6.75 -11.08
C CYS A 91 -2.54 -6.13 -10.14
N ASN A 92 -1.49 -5.62 -10.76
CA ASN A 92 -0.50 -4.77 -10.12
C ASN A 92 -0.84 -3.31 -10.42
N VAL A 93 -1.19 -2.55 -9.39
CA VAL A 93 -1.43 -1.11 -9.52
C VAL A 93 -0.27 -0.35 -8.90
N LYS A 94 0.30 0.59 -9.67
CA LYS A 94 1.31 1.52 -9.19
C LYS A 94 0.78 2.94 -9.27
N ILE A 95 0.90 3.69 -8.19
CA ILE A 95 0.52 5.10 -8.11
C ILE A 95 1.75 5.88 -7.70
N TRP A 96 2.25 6.72 -8.60
CA TRP A 96 3.35 7.63 -8.33
C TRP A 96 2.82 9.04 -8.13
N ASP A 97 2.84 9.47 -6.88
CA ASP A 97 2.36 10.78 -6.45
C ASP A 97 3.52 11.77 -6.29
N ARG A 98 3.38 12.92 -6.93
CA ARG A 98 4.36 14.02 -7.03
C ARG A 98 3.63 15.35 -6.83
N PRO A 99 3.28 15.71 -5.59
CA PRO A 99 2.42 16.88 -5.32
C PRO A 99 2.93 18.21 -5.89
N TRP A 100 4.25 18.37 -6.08
CA TRP A 100 4.85 19.57 -6.68
C TRP A 100 4.58 19.74 -8.19
N LEU A 101 3.99 18.75 -8.86
CA LEU A 101 3.60 18.83 -10.28
C LEU A 101 2.09 19.08 -10.48
N HIS A 102 1.38 19.50 -9.44
CA HIS A 102 -0.08 19.75 -9.51
C HIS A 102 -0.45 20.76 -10.61
N GLU A 103 0.25 21.89 -10.67
CA GLU A 103 0.03 22.94 -11.67
C GLU A 103 0.31 22.48 -13.11
N GLN A 104 1.06 21.40 -13.29
CA GLN A 104 1.40 20.85 -14.60
C GLN A 104 0.41 19.77 -15.05
N GLY A 105 -0.53 19.35 -14.18
CA GLY A 105 -1.39 18.20 -14.46
C GLY A 105 -0.60 16.89 -14.58
N GLU A 106 0.48 16.77 -13.81
CA GLU A 106 1.34 15.58 -13.78
C GLU A 106 1.62 15.08 -12.35
N ALA A 107 0.79 15.49 -11.40
CA ALA A 107 0.95 15.13 -10.00
C ALA A 107 0.82 13.62 -9.77
N THR A 108 -0.01 12.92 -10.54
CA THR A 108 -0.25 11.49 -10.34
C THR A 108 -0.05 10.73 -11.64
N ASN A 109 0.85 9.76 -11.62
CA ASN A 109 0.93 8.72 -12.65
C ASN A 109 0.38 7.41 -12.09
N VAL A 110 -0.57 6.80 -12.79
CA VAL A 110 -1.11 5.49 -12.47
C VAL A 110 -0.72 4.49 -13.56
N LYS A 111 -0.33 3.30 -13.12
CA LYS A 111 -0.07 2.16 -13.99
C LYS A 111 -0.82 0.94 -13.49
N VAL A 112 -1.69 0.39 -14.32
CA VAL A 112 -2.48 -0.82 -14.02
C VAL A 112 -2.01 -1.91 -14.97
N GLN A 113 -1.57 -3.03 -14.38
CA GLN A 113 -1.14 -4.21 -15.11
C GLN A 113 -1.92 -5.42 -14.60
N CYS A 114 -2.94 -5.82 -15.35
CA CYS A 114 -3.70 -7.04 -15.11
C CYS A 114 -3.12 -8.19 -15.95
N LYS A 115 -3.32 -9.43 -15.50
CA LYS A 115 -2.88 -10.61 -16.25
C LYS A 115 -3.60 -10.67 -17.61
N ASP A 116 -2.83 -10.91 -18.68
CA ASP A 116 -3.31 -11.08 -20.05
C ASP A 116 -4.03 -9.84 -20.63
N GLU A 117 -3.75 -8.65 -20.10
CA GLU A 117 -4.23 -7.35 -20.60
C GLU A 117 -3.07 -6.42 -20.95
N ASP A 118 -3.31 -5.47 -21.85
CA ASP A 118 -2.35 -4.41 -22.12
C ASP A 118 -2.16 -3.53 -20.88
N VAL A 119 -0.93 -3.06 -20.72
CA VAL A 119 -0.57 -2.19 -19.61
C VAL A 119 -1.23 -0.83 -19.79
N LEU A 120 -2.12 -0.47 -18.88
CA LEU A 120 -2.74 0.84 -18.85
C LEU A 120 -1.88 1.80 -18.04
N GLU A 121 -1.52 2.94 -18.63
CA GLU A 121 -0.73 3.98 -17.98
C GLU A 121 -1.36 5.35 -18.27
N LYS A 122 -1.59 6.14 -17.22
CA LYS A 122 -2.21 7.47 -17.33
C LYS A 122 -1.55 8.43 -16.34
N THR A 123 -1.42 9.68 -16.76
CA THR A 123 -0.89 10.78 -15.93
C THR A 123 -1.91 11.91 -15.91
N TRP A 124 -2.05 12.57 -14.75
CA TRP A 124 -2.87 13.76 -14.53
C TRP A 124 -2.38 14.58 -13.34
#